data_AF-A0ABD6MBE3-F1
#
_entry.id   AF-A0ABD6MBE3-F1
#
_cell.length_a   1.000
_cell.length_b   1.000
_cell.length_c   1.000
_cell.angle_alpha   90.00
_cell.angle_beta   90.00
_cell.angle_gamma   90.00
#
_symmetry.space_group_name_H-M   'P 1'
#
loop_
_entity.id
_entity.type
_entity.pdbx_description
1 polymer ?
#
loop_
_entity_poly.entity_id
_entity_poly.type
_entity_poly.pdbx_seq_one_letter_code
_entity_poly.pdbx_strand_id
1 'polypeptide(L)' 'MIQPGQTFEVGDVVHFVNATLPINRTRDYEITATHPNGINVTAKGHGYFLTHEQAEHLGITKRP' A
#
# COMPACT_ATOMS: atom_id res chain seq x y z
N MET A 1 6.49 -5.12 -6.89
CA MET A 1 6.49 -4.25 -8.08
C MET A 1 5.07 -3.80 -8.29
N ILE A 2 4.77 -2.50 -8.18
CA ILE A 2 3.50 -1.96 -8.69
C ILE A 2 3.58 -2.15 -10.20
N GLN A 3 2.66 -2.93 -10.79
CA GLN A 3 2.63 -3.05 -12.24
C GLN A 3 2.27 -1.69 -12.84
N PRO A 4 2.98 -1.22 -13.88
CA PRO A 4 2.56 -0.02 -14.61
C PRO A 4 1.08 -0.17 -15.03
N GLY A 5 0.22 0.71 -14.54
CA GLY A 5 -1.23 0.66 -14.77
C GLY A 5 -2.08 0.05 -13.64
N GLN A 6 -1.47 -0.44 -12.56
CA GLN A 6 -2.21 -0.95 -11.40
C GLN A 6 -2.87 0.21 -10.64
N THR A 7 -4.20 0.31 -10.75
CA THR A 7 -4.99 1.33 -10.04
C THR A 7 -5.45 0.77 -8.70
N PHE A 8 -5.19 1.48 -7.60
CA PHE A 8 -5.72 1.15 -6.28
C PHE A 8 -7.08 1.84 -6.09
N GLU A 9 -7.96 1.18 -5.36
CA GLU A 9 -9.29 1.64 -5.00
C GLU A 9 -9.49 1.53 -3.49
N VAL A 10 -10.41 2.33 -2.95
CA VAL A 10 -10.78 2.25 -1.53
C VAL A 10 -11.38 0.87 -1.24
N GLY A 11 -10.90 0.24 -0.18
CA GLY A 11 -11.27 -1.13 0.23
C GLY A 11 -10.33 -2.21 -0.30
N ASP A 12 -9.38 -1.89 -1.19
CA ASP A 12 -8.35 -2.84 -1.60
C ASP A 12 -7.48 -3.25 -0.41
N VAL A 13 -7.17 -4.56 -0.33
CA VAL A 13 -6.15 -5.07 0.57
C VAL A 13 -4.83 -5.23 -0.18
N VAL A 14 -3.79 -4.59 0.33
CA VAL A 14 -2.45 -4.54 -0.26
C VAL A 14 -1.37 -4.97 0.72
N HIS A 15 -0.21 -5.36 0.19
CA HIS A 15 0.97 -5.79 0.95
C HIS A 15 2.22 -5.02 0.54
N PHE A 16 3.12 -4.77 1.49
CA PHE A 16 4.38 -4.07 1.27
C PHE A 16 5.55 -5.06 1.13
N VAL A 17 5.80 -5.55 -0.08
CA VAL A 17 6.77 -6.63 -0.30
C VAL A 17 8.22 -6.22 0.02
N ASN A 18 8.54 -4.93 -0.10
CA ASN A 18 9.88 -4.39 0.12
C ASN A 18 10.02 -3.67 1.47
N ALA A 19 9.06 -3.80 2.39
CA ALA A 19 9.15 -3.12 3.69
C ALA A 19 10.43 -3.53 4.45
N THR A 20 11.08 -2.58 5.14
CA THR A 20 12.33 -2.86 5.89
C THR A 20 12.12 -3.90 6.97
N LEU A 21 11.04 -3.80 7.74
CA LEU A 21 10.72 -4.73 8.82
C LEU A 21 9.95 -5.94 8.26
N PRO A 22 10.39 -7.19 8.53
CA PRO A 22 9.74 -8.40 8.02
C PRO A 22 8.24 -8.48 8.36
N ILE A 23 7.84 -8.04 9.55
CA ILE A 23 6.44 -8.04 9.98
C ILE A 23 5.53 -7.17 9.11
N ASN A 24 6.07 -6.12 8.46
CA ASN A 24 5.29 -5.26 7.58
C ASN A 24 5.13 -5.86 6.18
N ARG A 25 5.91 -6.89 5.83
CA ARG A 25 5.75 -7.61 4.55
C ARG A 25 4.59 -8.59 4.58
N THR A 26 4.21 -9.06 5.78
CA THR A 26 3.16 -10.07 5.98
C THR A 26 1.87 -9.46 6.53
N ARG A 27 1.77 -8.13 6.63
CA ARG A 27 0.57 -7.44 7.10
C ARG A 27 -0.31 -7.11 5.91
N ASP A 28 -1.61 -7.27 6.13
CA ASP A 28 -2.64 -6.70 5.29
C ASP A 28 -2.78 -5.20 5.60
N TYR A 29 -2.80 -4.39 4.55
CA TYR A 29 -3.08 -2.96 4.61
C TYR A 29 -4.30 -2.67 3.75
N GLU A 30 -5.31 -2.03 4.32
CA GLU A 30 -6.51 -1.64 3.56
C GLU A 30 -6.36 -0.21 3.04
N ILE A 31 -6.62 0.02 1.76
CA ILE A 31 -6.65 1.36 1.16
C ILE A 31 -7.90 2.09 1.66
N THR A 32 -7.72 3.23 2.32
CA THR A 32 -8.82 4.03 2.86
C THR A 32 -9.12 5.28 2.03
N ALA A 33 -8.14 5.75 1.26
CA ALA A 33 -8.31 6.85 0.30
C ALA A 33 -7.21 6.83 -0.77
N THR A 34 -7.55 7.32 -1.96
CA THR A 34 -6.59 7.57 -3.05
C THR A 34 -6.56 9.05 -3.37
N HIS A 35 -5.36 9.60 -3.54
CA HIS A 35 -5.14 11.03 -3.79
C HIS A 35 -4.25 11.21 -5.02
N PRO A 36 -4.27 12.40 -5.66
CA PRO A 36 -3.34 12.70 -6.76
C PRO A 36 -1.86 12.54 -6.37
N ASN A 37 -1.51 12.73 -5.11
CA ASN A 37 -0.13 12.68 -4.60
C ASN A 37 0.24 11.38 -3.86
N GLY A 38 -0.68 10.43 -3.70
CA GLY A 38 -0.41 9.21 -2.94
C GLY A 38 -1.68 8.46 -2.52
N ILE A 39 -1.54 7.61 -1.51
CA ILE A 39 -2.62 6.77 -0.98
C ILE A 39 -2.59 6.75 0.55
N ASN A 40 -3.77 6.61 1.15
CA ASN A 40 -3.91 6.29 2.57
C ASN A 40 -4.19 4.81 2.73
N VAL A 41 -3.53 4.21 3.71
CA VAL A 41 -3.72 2.82 4.10
C VAL A 41 -3.91 2.71 5.61
N THR A 42 -4.63 1.69 6.06
CA THR A 42 -4.72 1.34 7.47
C THR A 42 -4.28 -0.10 7.72
N ALA A 43 -3.60 -0.32 8.84
CA ALA A 43 -3.32 -1.66 9.34
C ALA A 43 -3.50 -1.67 10.86
N LYS A 44 -4.33 -2.57 11.36
CA LYS A 44 -4.64 -2.71 12.80
C LYS A 44 -5.07 -1.39 13.47
N GLY A 45 -5.83 -0.56 12.76
CA GLY A 45 -6.31 0.74 13.26
C GLY A 45 -5.31 1.89 13.19
N HIS A 46 -4.10 1.66 12.64
CA HIS A 46 -3.12 2.71 12.40
C HIS A 46 -3.17 3.14 10.93
N GLY A 47 -3.44 4.43 10.70
CA GLY A 47 -3.43 5.04 9.37
C GLY A 47 -2.04 5.52 8.95
N TYR A 48 -1.72 5.33 7.68
CA TYR A 48 -0.48 5.78 7.05
C TYR A 48 -0.80 6.45 5.73
N PHE A 49 -0.17 7.60 5.45
CA PHE A 49 -0.13 8.20 4.13
C PHE A 49 1.18 7.81 3.45
N LEU A 50 1.09 7.38 2.20
CA LEU A 50 2.23 7.02 1.36
C LEU A 50 2.18 7.82 0.07
N THR A 51 3.26 8.54 -0.24
CA THR A 51 3.41 9.13 -1.58
C THR A 51 3.52 8.03 -2.64
N HIS A 52 3.30 8.36 -3.92
CA HIS A 52 3.47 7.39 -5.01
C HIS A 52 4.89 6.79 -5.04
N GLU A 53 5.91 7.63 -4.81
CA GLU A 53 7.31 7.17 -4.72
C GLU A 53 7.52 6.20 -3.55
N GLN A 54 6.96 6.50 -2.37
CA GLN A 54 7.03 5.60 -1.22
C GLN A 54 6.31 4.28 -1.48
N ALA A 55 5.13 4.33 -2.11
CA ALA A 55 4.38 3.14 -2.49
C ALA A 55 5.16 2.26 -3.48
N GLU A 56 5.82 2.88 -4.46
CA GLU A 56 6.69 2.18 -5.40
C GLU A 56 7.88 1.53 -4.71
N HIS A 57 8.59 2.27 -3.85
CA HIS A 57 9.71 1.74 -3.07
C HIS A 57 9.30 0.59 -2.14
N LEU A 58 8.15 0.70 -1.46
CA LEU A 58 7.57 -0.35 -0.63
C LEU A 58 7.07 -1.55 -1.44
N GLY A 59 6.95 -1.40 -2.76
CA GLY A 59 6.50 -2.43 -3.68
C GLY A 59 5.08 -2.88 -3.37
N ILE A 60 4.16 -1.94 -3.18
CA ILE A 60 2.76 -2.24 -2.85
C ILE A 60 2.15 -3.15 -3.92
N THR A 61 1.47 -4.21 -3.52
CA THR A 61 0.80 -5.15 -4.43
C THR A 61 -0.60 -5.48 -3.93
N LYS A 62 -1.60 -5.49 -4.82
CA LYS A 62 -2.92 -6.09 -4.51
C LYS A 62 -2.76 -7.60 -4.36
N ARG A 63 -3.54 -8.18 -3.46
CA ARG A 63 -3.73 -9.64 -3.44
C ARG A 63 -4.54 -10.06 -4.68
N PRO A 64 -4.19 -11.15 -5.38
CA PRO A 64 -5.04 -11.71 -6.43
C PRO A 64 -6.39 -12.18 -5.89
#